data_AF-A0A1E3NSH8-F1
#
_entry.id   AF-A0A1E3NSH8-F1
#
_cell.length_a   1.000
_cell.length_b   1.000
_cell.length_c   1.000
_cell.angle_alpha   90.00
_cell.angle_beta   90.00
_cell.angle_gamma   90.00
#
_symmetry.space_group_name_H-M   'P 1'
#
loop_
_entity.id
_entity.type
_entity.pdbx_description
1 polymer ?
#
loop_
_entity_poly.entity_id
_entity_poly.type
_entity_poly.pdbx_seq_one_letter_code
_entity_poly.pdbx_strand_id
1 'polypeptide(L)'
;MSSPSFTSPFTTSALSKNDAPWYLNPEESPSINSPLKQIELPLLPENHPQTLENLVVYLAQELGIDDLLVFDMRNKKHDDSVAEGAYDMADFMVLGTGKSAKHLQKASTQLDFYIKHNLHQLPITEGILKSGVLARYHRRLQKKGKKAPGYSKNTYGAEPNTWVMTDTKSDGIIIHMLTEERRMDLNLEYLWSDESEREKYERSHMRKDSDDIFRGIRYFHSSALQRNDSAFDVYDVTFDNYSFHFQKLLKSHIVEPKSTPLAKIKDHLNLMYSAGLAINTDLLYSYFNTLLQSEEFNSKFQSEAEAFKKRDTLFSNIIQKYNVKLTTEEVLKFIPLLIVSGSQIDNTLFHSIKDIIENPEINSEKIVRHSKTINHLMRLSNKVADSLNDDHRAMKREIDLLLISVYANRQNWIHFNQVIQAAIIRNDISILKAALPLVTACADLKTAVDFNDRVLPLLLEAGLDPELEQFVHLLAKRITNP
;
A
#
# COMPACT_ATOMS: atom_id res chain seq x y z
N MET A 1 -60.34 -76.48 9.71
CA MET A 1 -59.31 -75.72 10.44
C MET A 1 -58.64 -74.82 9.41
N SER A 2 -59.18 -73.67 9.02
CA SER A 2 -59.52 -72.48 9.82
C SER A 2 -58.27 -71.81 10.39
N SER A 3 -57.76 -70.78 9.69
CA SER A 3 -57.15 -69.54 10.25
C SER A 3 -56.62 -68.64 9.12
N PRO A 4 -56.56 -67.30 9.30
CA PRO A 4 -57.10 -66.34 8.33
C PRO A 4 -56.15 -65.20 7.89
N SER A 5 -56.70 -64.35 7.03
CA SER A 5 -56.29 -63.06 6.43
C SER A 5 -55.66 -61.99 7.35
N PHE A 6 -54.87 -61.05 6.79
CA PHE A 6 -55.14 -59.59 6.78
C PHE A 6 -54.17 -58.80 5.86
N THR A 7 -54.71 -57.70 5.33
CA THR A 7 -54.39 -56.80 4.19
C THR A 7 -53.16 -55.86 4.35
N SER A 8 -52.54 -55.30 3.30
CA SER A 8 -53.00 -54.13 2.50
C SER A 8 -51.82 -53.55 1.66
N PRO A 9 -51.96 -52.46 0.87
CA PRO A 9 -52.79 -52.27 -0.32
C PRO A 9 -51.98 -51.64 -1.50
N PHE A 10 -52.70 -51.13 -2.51
CA PHE A 10 -52.26 -50.38 -3.70
C PHE A 10 -51.75 -51.22 -4.88
N THR A 11 -52.11 -50.99 -6.14
CA THR A 11 -53.22 -50.34 -6.86
C THR A 11 -52.93 -50.74 -8.31
N THR A 12 -53.90 -51.32 -9.01
CA THR A 12 -53.77 -51.59 -10.45
C THR A 12 -53.69 -50.26 -11.20
N SER A 13 -52.58 -49.98 -11.89
CA SER A 13 -52.59 -49.05 -13.01
C SER A 13 -51.60 -49.48 -14.10
N ALA A 14 -52.17 -49.89 -15.22
CA ALA A 14 -51.67 -49.75 -16.59
C ALA A 14 -50.17 -50.00 -16.85
N LEU A 15 -49.87 -51.14 -17.45
CA LEU A 15 -48.68 -51.35 -18.27
C LEU A 15 -48.62 -50.28 -19.37
N SER A 16 -47.68 -49.34 -19.27
CA SER A 16 -47.28 -48.48 -20.37
C SER A 16 -45.76 -48.36 -20.46
N LYS A 17 -45.24 -48.87 -21.57
CA LYS A 17 -44.01 -48.51 -22.31
C LYS A 17 -42.73 -48.21 -21.51
N ASN A 18 -41.73 -49.06 -21.79
CA ASN A 18 -40.29 -48.90 -21.60
C ASN A 18 -39.77 -48.94 -20.16
N ASP A 19 -39.53 -50.17 -19.69
CA ASP A 19 -38.71 -50.51 -18.52
C ASP A 19 -37.19 -50.46 -18.81
N ALA A 20 -36.79 -49.80 -19.90
CA ALA A 20 -35.39 -49.60 -20.28
C ALA A 20 -34.93 -48.23 -19.79
N PRO A 21 -33.78 -48.12 -19.11
CA PRO A 21 -33.28 -46.83 -18.63
C PRO A 21 -33.01 -45.89 -19.80
N TRP A 22 -33.30 -44.60 -19.57
CA TRP A 22 -33.36 -43.50 -20.56
C TRP A 22 -32.20 -43.39 -21.56
N TYR A 23 -31.02 -43.95 -21.26
CA TYR A 23 -29.86 -43.96 -22.16
C TYR A 23 -29.92 -45.02 -23.27
N LEU A 24 -30.91 -45.94 -23.25
CA LEU A 24 -31.10 -46.99 -24.26
C LEU A 24 -32.27 -46.71 -25.23
N ASN A 25 -33.03 -45.62 -25.02
CA ASN A 25 -34.16 -45.25 -25.88
C ASN A 25 -33.71 -44.17 -26.89
N PRO A 26 -33.46 -44.52 -28.17
CA PRO A 26 -33.01 -43.56 -29.19
C PRO A 26 -34.03 -42.46 -29.53
N GLU A 27 -35.30 -42.65 -29.16
CA GLU A 27 -36.39 -41.66 -29.31
C GLU A 27 -36.44 -40.64 -28.13
N GLU A 28 -35.87 -40.98 -26.96
CA GLU A 28 -35.82 -40.12 -25.76
C GLU A 28 -34.43 -39.58 -25.47
N SER A 29 -33.39 -40.07 -26.15
CA SER A 29 -32.10 -39.39 -26.15
C SER A 29 -32.31 -37.99 -26.69
N PRO A 30 -31.94 -36.92 -25.94
CA PRO A 30 -32.06 -35.57 -26.44
C PRO A 30 -31.25 -35.51 -27.72
N SER A 31 -31.92 -35.39 -28.88
CA SER A 31 -31.25 -34.98 -30.09
C SER A 31 -30.51 -33.70 -29.70
N ILE A 32 -29.18 -33.70 -29.81
CA ILE A 32 -28.37 -32.50 -29.56
C ILE A 32 -28.64 -31.55 -30.73
N ASN A 33 -29.86 -31.02 -30.75
CA ASN A 33 -30.28 -29.84 -31.46
C ASN A 33 -30.24 -28.71 -30.44
N SER A 34 -29.10 -28.55 -29.75
CA SER A 34 -28.73 -27.18 -29.38
C SER A 34 -28.77 -26.41 -30.70
N PRO A 35 -29.44 -25.25 -30.80
CA PRO A 35 -29.28 -24.43 -31.99
C PRO A 35 -27.78 -24.19 -32.13
N LEU A 36 -27.14 -24.88 -33.07
CA LEU A 36 -25.77 -24.60 -33.45
C LEU A 36 -25.82 -23.13 -33.80
N LYS A 37 -25.14 -22.30 -33.02
CA LYS A 37 -24.98 -20.87 -33.29
C LYS A 37 -24.55 -20.81 -34.76
N GLN A 38 -25.44 -20.41 -35.66
CA GLN A 38 -25.09 -20.26 -37.07
C GLN A 38 -24.03 -19.16 -37.07
N ILE A 39 -22.79 -19.54 -37.33
CA ILE A 39 -21.68 -18.60 -37.34
C ILE A 39 -21.84 -17.78 -38.60
N GLU A 40 -22.15 -16.49 -38.44
CA GLU A 40 -22.25 -15.55 -39.54
C GLU A 40 -20.85 -15.37 -40.14
N LEU A 41 -20.71 -15.68 -41.43
CA LEU A 41 -19.47 -15.45 -42.16
C LEU A 41 -19.35 -13.95 -42.47
N PRO A 42 -18.17 -13.34 -42.30
CA PRO A 42 -17.97 -11.93 -42.60
C PRO A 42 -18.08 -11.65 -44.10
N LEU A 43 -18.43 -10.41 -44.42
CA LEU A 43 -18.35 -9.91 -45.79
C LEU A 43 -16.87 -9.80 -46.20
N LEU A 44 -16.49 -10.50 -47.26
CA LEU A 44 -15.13 -10.48 -47.78
C LEU A 44 -14.93 -9.28 -48.73
N PRO A 45 -13.75 -8.62 -48.72
CA PRO A 45 -13.44 -7.53 -49.64
C PRO A 45 -13.52 -7.94 -51.12
N GLU A 46 -13.73 -6.97 -52.00
CA GLU A 46 -13.68 -7.19 -53.46
C GLU A 46 -12.26 -7.63 -53.89
N ASN A 47 -12.17 -8.60 -54.80
CA ASN A 47 -10.90 -9.20 -55.27
C ASN A 47 -10.05 -9.82 -54.15
N HIS A 48 -10.66 -10.61 -53.26
CA HIS A 48 -9.92 -11.42 -52.29
C HIS A 48 -9.38 -12.72 -52.91
N PRO A 49 -8.24 -13.25 -52.45
CA PRO A 49 -7.72 -14.53 -52.90
C PRO A 49 -8.55 -15.69 -52.34
N GLN A 50 -8.65 -16.79 -53.08
CA GLN A 50 -9.37 -18.01 -52.66
C GLN A 50 -8.85 -18.57 -51.32
N THR A 51 -7.57 -18.34 -51.03
CA THR A 51 -6.92 -18.71 -49.77
C THR A 51 -7.56 -18.02 -48.57
N LEU A 52 -7.96 -16.74 -48.69
CA LEU A 52 -8.63 -16.00 -47.63
C LEU A 52 -10.01 -16.58 -47.31
N GLU A 53 -10.80 -16.89 -48.33
CA GLU A 53 -12.12 -17.51 -48.16
C GLU A 53 -12.00 -18.87 -47.45
N ASN A 54 -11.08 -19.72 -47.92
CA ASN A 54 -10.85 -21.04 -47.33
C ASN A 54 -10.43 -20.94 -45.84
N LEU A 55 -9.59 -19.97 -45.51
CA LEU A 55 -9.14 -19.74 -44.13
C LEU A 55 -10.25 -19.21 -43.23
N VAL A 56 -11.08 -18.27 -43.71
CA VAL A 56 -12.22 -17.73 -42.95
C VAL A 56 -13.27 -18.81 -42.68
N VAL A 57 -13.59 -19.63 -43.70
CA VAL A 57 -14.49 -20.77 -43.55
C VAL A 57 -13.93 -21.78 -42.55
N TYR A 58 -12.63 -22.10 -42.64
CA TYR A 58 -11.96 -23.01 -41.70
C TYR A 58 -11.97 -22.47 -40.26
N LEU A 59 -11.72 -21.17 -40.07
CA LEU A 59 -11.76 -20.52 -38.76
C LEU A 59 -13.16 -20.59 -38.12
N ALA A 60 -14.21 -20.32 -38.89
CA ALA A 60 -15.58 -20.36 -38.42
C ALA A 60 -16.04 -21.79 -38.14
N GLN A 61 -15.99 -22.67 -39.14
CA GLN A 61 -16.68 -23.97 -39.11
C GLN A 61 -15.88 -25.04 -38.35
N GLU A 62 -14.56 -25.11 -38.55
CA GLU A 62 -13.72 -26.17 -37.99
C GLU A 62 -13.06 -25.75 -36.67
N LEU A 63 -12.60 -24.50 -36.57
CA LEU A 63 -11.94 -23.99 -35.36
C LEU A 63 -12.91 -23.34 -34.36
N GLY A 64 -14.16 -23.06 -34.75
CA GLY A 64 -15.18 -22.50 -33.87
C GLY A 64 -14.83 -21.12 -33.32
N ILE A 65 -14.16 -20.30 -34.14
CA ILE A 65 -13.86 -18.90 -33.84
C ILE A 65 -15.08 -18.05 -34.23
N ASP A 66 -15.55 -17.24 -33.29
CA ASP A 66 -16.73 -16.40 -33.44
C ASP A 66 -16.33 -14.97 -33.84
N ASP A 67 -17.29 -14.16 -34.31
CA ASP A 67 -17.13 -12.71 -34.54
C ASP A 67 -15.94 -12.38 -35.47
N LEU A 68 -15.87 -13.07 -36.61
CA LEU A 68 -14.78 -12.86 -37.56
C LEU A 68 -14.93 -11.51 -38.26
N LEU A 69 -13.84 -10.74 -38.34
CA LEU A 69 -13.75 -9.51 -39.11
C LEU A 69 -12.55 -9.57 -40.04
N VAL A 70 -12.68 -9.05 -41.25
CA VAL A 70 -11.62 -9.01 -42.25
C VAL A 70 -11.39 -7.56 -42.66
N PHE A 71 -10.16 -7.07 -42.48
CA PHE A 71 -9.74 -5.74 -42.89
C PHE A 71 -8.84 -5.86 -44.12
N ASP A 72 -9.17 -5.11 -45.16
CA ASP A 72 -8.34 -4.95 -46.36
C ASP A 72 -7.35 -3.80 -46.14
N MET A 73 -6.06 -4.11 -46.27
CA MET A 73 -4.97 -3.20 -45.96
C MET A 73 -4.29 -2.65 -47.24
N ARG A 74 -4.65 -3.15 -48.42
CA ARG A 74 -3.93 -2.91 -49.69
C ARG A 74 -3.99 -1.47 -50.22
N ASN A 75 -5.05 -0.72 -49.89
CA ASN A 75 -5.35 0.58 -50.53
C ASN A 75 -5.39 1.76 -49.55
N LYS A 76 -4.85 1.60 -48.34
CA LYS A 76 -4.92 2.63 -47.30
C LYS A 76 -3.87 3.71 -47.59
N LYS A 77 -4.28 4.99 -47.59
CA LYS A 77 -3.36 6.11 -47.83
C LYS A 77 -2.32 6.15 -46.70
N HIS A 78 -1.04 6.26 -47.06
CA HIS A 78 0.10 6.44 -46.14
C HIS A 78 0.03 7.72 -45.26
N ASP A 79 -1.04 8.53 -45.35
CA ASP A 79 -1.22 9.73 -44.53
C ASP A 79 -1.63 9.41 -43.07
N ASP A 80 -2.12 8.19 -42.79
CA ASP A 80 -2.53 7.74 -41.46
C ASP A 80 -1.34 7.21 -40.63
N SER A 81 -0.64 8.13 -39.94
CA SER A 81 0.55 7.85 -39.09
C SER A 81 0.35 6.79 -37.98
N VAL A 82 -0.89 6.42 -37.65
CA VAL A 82 -1.21 5.55 -36.50
C VAL A 82 -1.11 4.06 -36.85
N ALA A 83 -1.34 3.68 -38.11
CA ALA A 83 -1.40 2.28 -38.56
C ALA A 83 -0.36 1.93 -39.64
N GLU A 84 0.61 2.81 -39.90
CA GLU A 84 1.66 2.67 -40.93
C GLU A 84 2.36 1.30 -40.87
N GLY A 85 2.75 0.85 -39.68
CA GLY A 85 3.42 -0.44 -39.50
C GLY A 85 2.54 -1.66 -39.78
N ALA A 86 1.22 -1.55 -39.78
CA ALA A 86 0.33 -2.67 -40.12
C ALA A 86 0.13 -2.81 -41.64
N TYR A 87 0.11 -1.69 -42.37
CA TYR A 87 -0.01 -1.67 -43.83
C TYR A 87 1.22 -2.27 -44.51
N ASP A 88 2.41 -2.07 -43.94
CA ASP A 88 3.66 -2.64 -44.48
C ASP A 88 3.80 -4.16 -44.24
N MET A 89 3.00 -4.72 -43.32
CA MET A 89 3.17 -6.11 -42.85
C MET A 89 2.19 -7.10 -43.48
N ALA A 90 0.98 -6.66 -43.86
CA ALA A 90 -0.09 -7.55 -44.32
C ALA A 90 -0.99 -6.87 -45.35
N ASP A 91 -1.46 -7.66 -46.33
CA ASP A 91 -2.49 -7.25 -47.29
C ASP A 91 -3.89 -7.44 -46.68
N PHE A 92 -4.07 -8.46 -45.85
CA PHE A 92 -5.34 -8.77 -45.20
C PHE A 92 -5.14 -9.10 -43.73
N MET A 93 -5.96 -8.49 -42.88
CA MET A 93 -5.94 -8.70 -41.44
C MET A 93 -7.25 -9.33 -40.98
N VAL A 94 -7.20 -10.54 -40.43
CA VAL A 94 -8.38 -11.28 -39.95
C VAL A 94 -8.40 -11.24 -38.43
N LEU A 95 -9.46 -10.72 -37.83
CA LEU A 95 -9.72 -10.77 -36.39
C LEU A 95 -10.78 -11.82 -36.07
N GLY A 96 -10.61 -12.54 -34.97
CA GLY A 96 -11.58 -13.51 -34.48
C GLY A 96 -11.59 -13.65 -32.97
N THR A 97 -12.76 -13.97 -32.42
CA THR A 97 -13.00 -14.15 -30.98
C THR A 97 -13.05 -15.63 -30.62
N GLY A 98 -12.14 -16.06 -29.76
CA GLY A 98 -12.14 -17.40 -29.17
C GLY A 98 -12.82 -17.45 -27.81
N LYS A 99 -13.41 -18.61 -27.49
CA LYS A 99 -14.13 -18.86 -26.22
C LYS A 99 -13.25 -18.78 -24.97
N SER A 100 -11.98 -19.15 -25.07
CA SER A 100 -11.04 -19.12 -23.95
C SER A 100 -9.59 -19.18 -24.45
N ALA A 101 -8.63 -18.83 -23.60
CA ALA A 101 -7.22 -18.90 -23.96
C ALA A 101 -6.73 -20.33 -24.30
N LYS A 102 -7.29 -21.37 -23.66
CA LYS A 102 -7.03 -22.78 -24.04
C LYS A 102 -7.58 -23.11 -25.42
N HIS A 103 -8.76 -22.57 -25.74
CA HIS A 103 -9.37 -22.73 -27.05
C HIS A 103 -8.46 -22.13 -28.14
N LEU A 104 -7.95 -20.92 -27.92
CA LEU A 104 -7.03 -20.24 -28.84
C LEU A 104 -5.77 -21.05 -29.11
N GLN A 105 -5.15 -21.64 -28.07
CA GLN A 105 -3.97 -22.48 -28.25
C GLN A 105 -4.24 -23.71 -29.12
N LYS A 106 -5.37 -24.39 -28.87
CA LYS A 106 -5.76 -25.55 -29.67
C LYS A 106 -6.07 -25.14 -31.11
N ALA A 107 -6.88 -24.09 -31.28
CA ALA A 107 -7.28 -23.57 -32.58
C ALA A 107 -6.07 -23.17 -33.43
N SER A 108 -5.11 -22.45 -32.85
CA SER A 108 -3.88 -22.06 -33.54
C SER A 108 -2.98 -23.24 -33.90
N THR A 109 -2.87 -24.26 -33.03
CA THR A 109 -2.13 -25.48 -33.40
C THR A 109 -2.77 -26.21 -34.58
N GLN A 110 -4.11 -26.22 -34.64
CA GLN A 110 -4.85 -26.80 -35.76
C GLN A 110 -4.74 -25.94 -37.03
N LEU A 111 -4.76 -24.62 -36.89
CA LEU A 111 -4.51 -23.67 -37.98
C LEU A 111 -3.12 -23.84 -38.58
N ASP A 112 -2.09 -23.95 -37.74
CA ASP A 112 -0.71 -24.20 -38.19
C ASP A 112 -0.61 -25.50 -38.99
N PHE A 113 -1.29 -26.54 -38.52
CA PHE A 113 -1.37 -27.82 -39.22
C PHE A 113 -2.08 -27.68 -40.57
N TYR A 114 -3.23 -27.01 -40.59
CA TYR A 114 -4.00 -26.77 -41.81
C TYR A 114 -3.18 -26.01 -42.86
N ILE A 115 -2.54 -24.90 -42.48
CA ILE A 115 -1.71 -24.10 -43.40
C ILE A 115 -0.56 -24.95 -43.96
N LYS A 116 0.09 -25.74 -43.11
CA LYS A 116 1.20 -26.61 -43.53
C LYS A 116 0.78 -27.69 -44.52
N HIS A 117 -0.41 -28.27 -44.35
CA HIS A 117 -0.88 -29.40 -45.16
C HIS A 117 -1.67 -28.98 -46.40
N ASN A 118 -2.45 -27.90 -46.33
CA ASN A 118 -3.33 -27.45 -47.40
C ASN A 118 -2.71 -26.34 -48.25
N LEU A 119 -1.96 -25.41 -47.62
CA LEU A 119 -1.31 -24.29 -48.32
C LEU A 119 0.18 -24.55 -48.59
N HIS A 120 0.74 -25.64 -48.04
CA HIS A 120 2.16 -26.00 -48.17
C HIS A 120 3.14 -24.91 -47.72
N GLN A 121 2.68 -24.01 -46.84
CA GLN A 121 3.50 -22.95 -46.25
C GLN A 121 3.84 -23.26 -44.79
N LEU A 122 4.91 -22.66 -44.28
CA LEU A 122 5.26 -22.73 -42.87
C LEU A 122 4.79 -21.45 -42.17
N PRO A 123 3.69 -21.50 -41.41
CA PRO A 123 3.18 -20.32 -40.71
C PRO A 123 4.10 -19.93 -39.57
N ILE A 124 4.09 -18.64 -39.24
CA ILE A 124 4.75 -18.09 -38.05
C ILE A 124 3.67 -17.71 -37.05
N THR A 125 3.58 -18.47 -35.98
CA THR A 125 2.62 -18.25 -34.91
C THR A 125 3.30 -17.67 -33.68
N GLU A 126 2.86 -16.47 -33.31
CA GLU A 126 3.23 -15.74 -32.12
C GLU A 126 2.16 -15.87 -31.03
N GLY A 127 2.58 -15.79 -29.77
CA GLY A 127 1.66 -15.94 -28.64
C GLY A 127 1.40 -17.40 -28.24
N ILE A 128 2.16 -18.38 -28.74
CA ILE A 128 2.14 -19.76 -28.19
C ILE A 128 3.55 -20.20 -27.79
N LEU A 129 3.66 -20.74 -26.57
CA LEU A 129 4.89 -21.36 -26.10
C LEU A 129 4.94 -22.84 -26.52
N LYS A 130 5.98 -23.22 -27.24
CA LYS A 130 6.24 -24.63 -27.60
C LYS A 130 6.45 -25.48 -26.33
N SER A 131 6.00 -26.73 -26.37
CA SER A 131 6.00 -27.67 -25.24
C SER A 131 7.36 -27.80 -24.53
N GLY A 132 8.48 -27.84 -25.27
CA GLY A 132 9.82 -27.93 -24.68
C GLY A 132 10.26 -26.66 -23.93
N VAL A 133 9.86 -25.48 -24.43
CA VAL A 133 10.10 -24.20 -23.77
C VAL A 133 9.21 -24.06 -22.55
N LEU A 134 7.94 -24.48 -22.68
CA LEU A 134 6.95 -24.49 -21.61
C LEU A 134 7.39 -25.40 -20.44
N ALA A 135 7.87 -26.61 -20.71
CA ALA A 135 8.37 -27.53 -19.68
C ALA A 135 9.60 -26.96 -18.94
N ARG A 136 10.53 -26.32 -19.69
CA ARG A 136 11.68 -25.61 -19.11
C ARG A 136 11.24 -24.44 -18.25
N TYR A 137 10.23 -23.70 -18.70
CA TYR A 137 9.63 -22.58 -18.00
C TYR A 137 8.96 -23.03 -16.68
N HIS A 138 8.09 -24.05 -16.73
CA HIS A 138 7.50 -24.66 -15.54
C HIS A 138 8.56 -25.18 -14.57
N ARG A 139 9.62 -25.84 -15.04
CA ARG A 139 10.72 -26.29 -14.16
C ARG A 139 11.41 -25.12 -13.45
N ARG A 140 11.59 -23.98 -14.10
CA ARG A 140 12.15 -22.76 -13.51
C ARG A 140 11.20 -22.13 -12.49
N LEU A 141 9.90 -22.04 -12.81
CA LEU A 141 8.88 -21.56 -11.88
C LEU A 141 8.76 -22.46 -10.65
N GLN A 142 8.74 -23.78 -10.81
CA GLN A 142 8.68 -24.73 -9.70
C GLN A 142 9.93 -24.66 -8.79
N LYS A 143 11.11 -24.40 -9.37
CA LYS A 143 12.33 -24.14 -8.59
C LYS A 143 12.26 -22.83 -7.80
N LYS A 144 11.64 -21.77 -8.35
CA LYS A 144 11.42 -20.49 -7.66
C LYS A 144 10.32 -20.57 -6.60
N GLY A 145 9.22 -21.24 -6.90
CA GLY A 145 8.04 -21.39 -6.04
C GLY A 145 8.25 -22.24 -4.79
N LYS A 146 9.33 -23.04 -4.72
CA LYS A 146 9.74 -23.75 -3.49
C LYS A 146 10.33 -22.84 -2.41
N LYS A 147 10.77 -21.63 -2.76
CA LYS A 147 11.44 -20.69 -1.84
C LYS A 147 10.69 -19.37 -1.64
N ALA A 148 9.60 -19.15 -2.38
CA ALA A 148 8.91 -17.86 -2.42
C ALA A 148 7.47 -17.97 -1.87
N PRO A 149 6.99 -16.96 -1.13
CA PRO A 149 5.64 -16.95 -0.54
C PRO A 149 4.56 -16.99 -1.62
N GLY A 150 3.36 -17.51 -1.29
CA GLY A 150 2.30 -17.85 -2.25
C GLY A 150 1.87 -16.73 -3.21
N TYR A 151 1.97 -15.47 -2.79
CA TYR A 151 1.64 -14.29 -3.61
C TYR A 151 2.65 -13.98 -4.73
N SER A 152 3.87 -14.55 -4.67
CA SER A 152 4.94 -14.34 -5.66
C SER A 152 4.93 -15.37 -6.81
N LYS A 153 3.91 -16.24 -6.84
CA LYS A 153 3.74 -17.26 -7.88
C LYS A 153 3.08 -16.65 -9.11
N ASN A 154 3.86 -15.92 -9.91
CA ASN A 154 3.39 -15.43 -11.21
C ASN A 154 3.07 -16.62 -12.14
N THR A 155 1.86 -16.65 -12.70
CA THR A 155 1.42 -17.62 -13.73
C THR A 155 1.77 -17.15 -15.16
N TYR A 156 2.46 -16.01 -15.28
CA TYR A 156 2.99 -15.46 -16.53
C TYR A 156 3.65 -16.55 -17.37
N GLY A 157 3.23 -16.79 -18.61
CA GLY A 157 3.81 -17.83 -19.48
C GLY A 157 3.57 -19.29 -19.05
N ALA A 158 2.88 -19.54 -17.94
CA ALA A 158 2.37 -20.86 -17.56
C ALA A 158 0.91 -21.04 -17.99
N GLU A 159 0.14 -19.94 -18.02
CA GLU A 159 -1.23 -19.93 -18.52
C GLU A 159 -1.30 -19.74 -20.03
N PRO A 160 -2.35 -20.27 -20.67
CA PRO A 160 -2.63 -20.01 -22.07
C PRO A 160 -2.76 -18.52 -22.37
N ASN A 161 -2.13 -18.07 -23.47
CA ASN A 161 -2.19 -16.67 -23.85
C ASN A 161 -3.58 -16.30 -24.39
N THR A 162 -4.03 -15.08 -24.06
CA THR A 162 -5.34 -14.53 -24.45
C THR A 162 -5.35 -13.89 -25.84
N TRP A 163 -4.20 -13.88 -26.52
CA TRP A 163 -4.03 -13.41 -27.89
C TRP A 163 -2.98 -14.28 -28.58
N VAL A 164 -3.34 -14.77 -29.76
CA VAL A 164 -2.48 -15.53 -30.66
C VAL A 164 -2.54 -14.87 -32.03
N MET A 165 -1.38 -14.71 -32.67
CA MET A 165 -1.24 -14.16 -34.01
C MET A 165 -0.57 -15.23 -34.88
N THR A 166 -1.13 -15.49 -36.06
CA THR A 166 -0.57 -16.43 -37.03
C THR A 166 -0.40 -15.71 -38.36
N ASP A 167 0.85 -15.53 -38.78
CA ASP A 167 1.20 -15.14 -40.13
C ASP A 167 1.19 -16.39 -41.03
N THR A 168 0.31 -16.38 -42.02
CA THR A 168 0.08 -17.54 -42.90
C THR A 168 1.18 -17.70 -43.95
N LYS A 169 1.98 -16.66 -44.22
CA LYS A 169 2.96 -16.57 -45.32
C LYS A 169 2.37 -16.80 -46.72
N SER A 170 1.04 -16.78 -46.86
CA SER A 170 0.33 -16.86 -48.14
C SER A 170 -0.49 -15.58 -48.34
N ASP A 171 -0.37 -14.98 -49.52
CA ASP A 171 -1.19 -13.83 -49.97
C ASP A 171 -1.30 -12.67 -48.97
N GLY A 172 -0.26 -12.46 -48.16
CA GLY A 172 -0.20 -11.36 -47.18
C GLY A 172 -1.23 -11.44 -46.05
N ILE A 173 -1.75 -12.64 -45.74
CA ILE A 173 -2.83 -12.81 -44.75
C ILE A 173 -2.26 -13.04 -43.35
N ILE A 174 -2.66 -12.20 -42.39
CA ILE A 174 -2.36 -12.38 -40.96
C ILE A 174 -3.65 -12.57 -40.17
N ILE A 175 -3.66 -13.58 -39.30
CA ILE A 175 -4.82 -13.96 -38.48
C ILE A 175 -4.54 -13.66 -37.01
N HIS A 176 -5.41 -12.88 -36.39
CA HIS A 176 -5.39 -12.53 -34.97
C HIS A 176 -6.59 -13.17 -34.28
N MET A 177 -6.33 -14.09 -33.37
CA MET A 177 -7.36 -14.70 -32.53
C MET A 177 -7.20 -14.23 -31.08
N LEU A 178 -8.26 -13.64 -30.51
CA LEU A 178 -8.26 -13.06 -29.17
C LEU A 178 -9.41 -13.59 -28.33
N THR A 179 -9.29 -13.54 -27.01
CA THR A 179 -10.47 -13.66 -26.15
C THR A 179 -11.29 -12.38 -26.21
N GLU A 180 -12.60 -12.47 -25.98
CA GLU A 180 -13.51 -11.32 -25.99
C GLU A 180 -12.99 -10.15 -25.14
N GLU A 181 -12.59 -10.45 -23.90
CA GLU A 181 -11.99 -9.46 -23.00
C GLU A 181 -10.74 -8.79 -23.59
N ARG A 182 -9.85 -9.59 -24.19
CA ARG A 182 -8.59 -9.08 -24.73
C ARG A 182 -8.81 -8.27 -26.01
N ARG A 183 -9.82 -8.64 -26.81
CA ARG A 183 -10.24 -7.95 -28.03
C ARG A 183 -10.78 -6.55 -27.70
N MET A 184 -11.67 -6.45 -26.71
CA MET A 184 -12.15 -5.15 -26.21
C MET A 184 -11.02 -4.26 -25.67
N ASP A 185 -10.06 -4.87 -24.94
CA ASP A 185 -8.93 -4.16 -24.35
C ASP A 185 -7.96 -3.55 -25.38
N LEU A 186 -7.66 -4.30 -26.44
CA LEU A 186 -6.76 -3.85 -27.50
C LEU A 186 -7.48 -2.99 -28.53
N ASN A 187 -8.75 -3.29 -28.83
CA ASN A 187 -9.58 -2.60 -29.80
C ASN A 187 -8.85 -2.40 -31.14
N LEU A 188 -8.32 -3.50 -31.70
CA LEU A 188 -7.56 -3.46 -32.96
C LEU A 188 -8.46 -3.10 -34.13
N GLU A 189 -9.77 -3.29 -34.01
CA GLU A 189 -10.77 -2.84 -34.98
C GLU A 189 -10.73 -1.33 -35.16
N TYR A 190 -10.59 -0.56 -34.07
CA TYR A 190 -10.45 0.89 -34.14
C TYR A 190 -9.14 1.31 -34.83
N LEU A 191 -8.07 0.56 -34.60
CA LEU A 191 -6.77 0.84 -35.20
C LEU A 191 -6.75 0.57 -36.71
N TRP A 192 -7.36 -0.53 -37.15
CA TRP A 192 -7.33 -0.99 -38.54
C TRP A 192 -8.56 -0.62 -39.36
N SER A 193 -9.56 0.03 -38.77
CA SER A 193 -10.71 0.58 -39.51
C SER A 193 -10.34 1.87 -40.23
N ASP A 194 -11.07 2.15 -41.30
CA ASP A 194 -11.00 3.43 -42.01
C ASP A 194 -11.59 4.55 -41.17
N GLU A 195 -11.17 5.78 -41.41
CA GLU A 195 -11.60 6.96 -40.65
C GLU A 195 -13.14 7.12 -40.62
N SER A 196 -13.83 6.72 -41.69
CA SER A 196 -15.30 6.70 -41.76
C SER A 196 -15.97 5.62 -40.91
N GLU A 197 -15.24 4.57 -40.54
CA GLU A 197 -15.75 3.43 -39.77
C GLU A 197 -15.24 3.40 -38.33
N ARG A 198 -14.22 4.21 -38.00
CA ARG A 198 -13.66 4.34 -36.65
C ARG A 198 -14.70 4.68 -35.60
N GLU A 199 -15.70 5.49 -35.93
CA GLU A 199 -16.80 5.86 -35.03
C GLU A 199 -17.59 4.63 -34.56
N LYS A 200 -17.67 3.57 -35.38
CA LYS A 200 -18.33 2.30 -35.01
C LYS A 200 -17.59 1.56 -33.90
N TYR A 201 -16.27 1.73 -33.82
CA TYR A 201 -15.37 1.07 -32.88
C TYR A 201 -14.85 2.03 -31.80
N GLU A 202 -15.41 3.25 -31.74
CA GLU A 202 -15.07 4.23 -30.72
C GLU A 202 -15.58 3.75 -29.36
N ARG A 203 -14.72 3.87 -28.34
CA ARG A 203 -15.04 3.39 -27.00
C ARG A 203 -16.09 4.28 -26.36
N SER A 204 -17.34 3.81 -26.29
CA SER A 204 -18.33 4.38 -25.37
C SER A 204 -17.89 4.11 -23.92
N HIS A 205 -17.32 5.13 -23.28
CA HIS A 205 -17.04 5.26 -21.84
C HIS A 205 -16.70 3.99 -21.01
N MET A 206 -15.41 3.89 -20.63
CA MET A 206 -14.85 3.34 -19.38
C MET A 206 -15.60 2.16 -18.73
N ARG A 207 -15.20 0.92 -19.03
CA ARG A 207 -15.42 -0.18 -18.08
C ARG A 207 -14.54 0.06 -16.85
N LYS A 208 -15.17 -0.02 -15.68
CA LYS A 208 -14.55 -0.10 -14.35
C LYS A 208 -13.31 -1.00 -14.41
N ASP A 209 -12.24 -0.53 -13.79
CA ASP A 209 -11.06 -1.32 -13.45
C ASP A 209 -11.53 -2.70 -12.94
N SER A 210 -11.30 -3.74 -13.74
CA SER A 210 -11.35 -5.10 -13.23
C SER A 210 -10.13 -5.26 -12.32
N ASP A 211 -10.35 -5.80 -11.11
CA ASP A 211 -9.34 -6.11 -10.09
C ASP A 211 -8.38 -7.25 -10.52
N ASP A 212 -7.90 -7.20 -11.76
CA ASP A 212 -6.99 -8.18 -12.31
C ASP A 212 -5.56 -7.73 -12.02
N ILE A 213 -5.00 -8.29 -10.93
CA ILE A 213 -3.72 -7.99 -10.27
C ILE A 213 -2.51 -7.99 -11.24
N PHE A 214 -2.68 -8.48 -12.47
CA PHE A 214 -1.61 -8.67 -13.46
C PHE A 214 -1.61 -7.71 -14.65
N ARG A 215 -2.45 -6.65 -14.68
CA ARG A 215 -2.33 -5.63 -15.75
C ARG A 215 -1.00 -4.87 -15.72
N GLY A 216 -0.41 -4.64 -14.54
CA GLY A 216 0.82 -3.85 -14.37
C GLY A 216 2.10 -4.45 -14.97
N ILE A 217 2.13 -5.74 -15.32
CA ILE A 217 3.34 -6.39 -15.88
C ILE A 217 3.34 -6.37 -17.41
N ARG A 218 2.23 -5.97 -18.06
CA ARG A 218 2.08 -5.94 -19.53
C ARG A 218 2.26 -4.56 -20.17
N TYR A 219 2.69 -3.56 -19.40
CA TYR A 219 2.94 -2.19 -19.91
C TYR A 219 4.41 -1.81 -19.76
N PHE A 220 5.25 -2.43 -20.58
CA PHE A 220 6.42 -1.71 -21.09
C PHE A 220 6.22 -1.62 -22.60
N HIS A 221 5.31 -0.75 -23.04
CA HIS A 221 5.36 0.02 -24.29
C HIS A 221 4.15 0.97 -24.31
N SER A 222 4.45 2.28 -24.27
CA SER A 222 3.59 3.44 -24.55
C SER A 222 2.17 3.49 -23.94
N SER A 223 2.04 4.14 -22.79
CA SER A 223 0.99 5.14 -22.58
C SER A 223 1.30 5.96 -21.33
N ALA A 224 1.64 7.23 -21.54
CA ALA A 224 1.55 8.25 -20.51
C ALA A 224 0.06 8.55 -20.29
N LEU A 225 -0.62 7.73 -19.51
CA LEU A 225 -1.92 8.09 -18.96
C LEU A 225 -1.70 9.16 -17.89
N GLN A 226 -2.44 10.26 -17.99
CA GLN A 226 -2.51 11.30 -16.97
C GLN A 226 -2.76 10.65 -15.61
N ARG A 227 -1.72 10.58 -14.78
CA ARG A 227 -1.81 10.15 -13.40
C ARG A 227 -2.62 11.20 -12.64
N ASN A 228 -3.70 10.76 -12.00
CA ASN A 228 -4.23 11.50 -10.87
C ASN A 228 -3.17 11.43 -9.76
N ASP A 229 -2.36 12.49 -9.61
CA ASP A 229 -1.25 12.63 -8.65
C ASP A 229 -1.62 12.44 -7.15
N SER A 230 -2.86 12.04 -6.84
CA SER A 230 -3.38 11.94 -5.47
C SER A 230 -3.80 10.54 -5.02
N ALA A 231 -3.82 9.55 -5.93
CA ALA A 231 -4.16 8.17 -5.60
C ALA A 231 -2.88 7.36 -5.31
N PHE A 232 -2.84 6.70 -4.16
CA PHE A 232 -1.72 5.83 -3.79
C PHE A 232 -1.69 4.61 -4.70
N ASP A 233 -0.58 4.42 -5.41
CA ASP A 233 -0.37 3.31 -6.33
C ASP A 233 0.55 2.26 -5.67
N VAL A 234 0.02 1.11 -5.27
CA VAL A 234 0.81 0.05 -4.61
C VAL A 234 1.92 -0.50 -5.52
N TYR A 235 1.79 -0.35 -6.83
CA TYR A 235 2.75 -0.87 -7.80
C TYR A 235 3.87 0.13 -8.11
N ASP A 236 3.67 1.41 -7.78
CA ASP A 236 4.71 2.44 -7.85
C ASP A 236 5.57 2.40 -6.57
N VAL A 237 6.61 1.55 -6.59
CA VAL A 237 7.57 1.36 -5.49
C VAL A 237 8.59 2.51 -5.44
N THR A 238 8.10 3.74 -5.46
CA THR A 238 8.88 4.95 -5.18
C THR A 238 8.70 5.37 -3.74
N PHE A 239 9.78 5.90 -3.15
CA PHE A 239 9.73 6.40 -1.78
C PHE A 239 8.66 7.49 -1.61
N ASP A 240 8.52 8.40 -2.57
CA ASP A 240 7.62 9.54 -2.50
C ASP A 240 6.14 9.13 -2.44
N ASN A 241 5.72 8.21 -3.31
CA ASN A 241 4.35 7.67 -3.32
C ASN A 241 3.99 7.03 -1.97
N TYR A 242 4.89 6.20 -1.45
CA TYR A 242 4.70 5.51 -0.17
C TYR A 242 4.75 6.43 1.04
N SER A 243 5.70 7.37 1.04
CA SER A 243 5.89 8.37 2.09
C SER A 243 4.70 9.33 2.16
N PHE A 244 4.23 9.81 1.01
CA PHE A 244 3.05 10.68 0.92
C PHE A 244 1.79 9.98 1.44
N HIS A 245 1.56 8.73 1.03
CA HIS A 245 0.43 7.96 1.55
C HIS A 245 0.55 7.73 3.06
N PHE A 246 1.76 7.41 3.55
CA PHE A 246 1.99 7.22 4.98
C PHE A 246 1.66 8.48 5.78
N GLN A 247 2.14 9.65 5.35
CA GLN A 247 1.83 10.93 6.00
C GLN A 247 0.33 11.23 5.96
N LYS A 248 -0.35 10.89 4.86
CA LYS A 248 -1.82 11.02 4.76
C LYS A 248 -2.54 10.14 5.78
N LEU A 249 -2.08 8.89 5.97
CA LEU A 249 -2.63 7.97 6.96
C LEU A 249 -2.38 8.46 8.40
N LEU A 250 -1.22 9.03 8.69
CA LEU A 250 -0.93 9.62 10.01
C LEU A 250 -1.89 10.78 10.31
N LYS A 251 -2.07 11.69 9.35
CA LYS A 251 -3.01 12.81 9.48
C LYS A 251 -4.46 12.34 9.63
N SER A 252 -4.89 11.36 8.83
CA SER A 252 -6.26 10.83 8.93
C SER A 252 -6.53 10.14 10.26
N HIS A 253 -5.53 9.49 10.87
CA HIS A 253 -5.70 8.84 12.17
C HIS A 253 -5.94 9.84 13.29
N ILE A 254 -5.28 11.00 13.24
CA ILE A 254 -5.48 12.07 14.23
C ILE A 254 -6.91 12.64 14.13
N VAL A 255 -7.46 12.76 12.91
CA VAL A 255 -8.83 13.28 12.71
C VAL A 255 -9.89 12.21 13.01
N GLU A 256 -9.71 10.99 12.49
CA GLU A 256 -10.66 9.88 12.61
C GLU A 256 -9.94 8.56 12.97
N PRO A 257 -9.67 8.31 14.26
CA PRO A 257 -8.91 7.14 14.71
C PRO A 257 -9.66 5.82 14.45
N LYS A 258 -11.00 5.84 14.45
CA LYS A 258 -11.83 4.67 14.15
C LYS A 258 -11.76 4.26 12.67
N SER A 259 -11.68 5.23 11.76
CA SER A 259 -11.63 5.01 10.31
C SER A 259 -10.26 4.49 9.86
N THR A 260 -9.20 5.00 10.48
CA THR A 260 -7.82 4.60 10.18
C THR A 260 -7.11 4.11 11.44
N PRO A 261 -7.27 2.83 11.84
CA PRO A 261 -6.67 2.33 13.09
C PRO A 261 -5.14 2.25 13.01
N LEU A 262 -4.47 2.24 14.17
CA LEU A 262 -3.01 2.16 14.25
C LEU A 262 -2.42 0.91 13.58
N ALA A 263 -3.20 -0.18 13.54
CA ALA A 263 -2.84 -1.39 12.80
C ALA A 263 -2.59 -1.09 11.32
N LYS A 264 -3.46 -0.30 10.67
CA LYS A 264 -3.34 0.06 9.26
C LYS A 264 -2.08 0.88 8.98
N ILE A 265 -1.76 1.83 9.85
CA ILE A 265 -0.52 2.63 9.75
C ILE A 265 0.71 1.73 9.88
N LYS A 266 0.70 0.83 10.87
CA LYS A 266 1.78 -0.14 11.09
C LYS A 266 1.95 -1.07 9.89
N ASP A 267 0.85 -1.53 9.29
CA ASP A 267 0.87 -2.42 8.14
C ASP A 267 1.44 -1.73 6.90
N HIS A 268 1.11 -0.45 6.68
CA HIS A 268 1.73 0.34 5.61
C HIS A 268 3.24 0.50 5.81
N LEU A 269 3.69 0.80 7.03
CA LEU A 269 5.12 0.90 7.34
C LEU A 269 5.86 -0.45 7.15
N ASN A 270 5.22 -1.56 7.51
CA ASN A 270 5.75 -2.90 7.22
C ASN A 270 5.83 -3.15 5.72
N LEU A 271 4.84 -2.68 4.96
CA LEU A 271 4.80 -2.83 3.52
C LEU A 271 5.94 -2.06 2.86
N MET A 272 6.17 -0.80 3.27
CA MET A 272 7.33 0.00 2.84
C MET A 272 8.65 -0.73 3.09
N TYR A 273 8.84 -1.27 4.30
CA TYR A 273 10.04 -2.03 4.63
C TYR A 273 10.19 -3.30 3.78
N SER A 274 9.10 -4.04 3.58
CA SER A 274 9.10 -5.27 2.79
C SER A 274 9.35 -5.04 1.30
N ALA A 275 8.96 -3.86 0.80
CA ALA A 275 9.24 -3.40 -0.55
C ALA A 275 10.70 -2.98 -0.76
N GLY A 276 11.51 -2.96 0.31
CA GLY A 276 12.93 -2.59 0.26
C GLY A 276 13.18 -1.08 0.33
N LEU A 277 12.18 -0.27 0.66
CA LEU A 277 12.34 1.16 0.84
C LEU A 277 13.05 1.45 2.18
N ALA A 278 14.06 2.30 2.14
CA ALA A 278 14.74 2.76 3.34
C ALA A 278 13.78 3.62 4.18
N ILE A 279 13.57 3.23 5.43
CA ILE A 279 12.74 4.00 6.36
C ILE A 279 13.56 5.19 6.87
N ASN A 280 13.16 6.40 6.46
CA ASN A 280 13.76 7.63 6.94
C ASN A 280 13.43 7.88 8.43
N THR A 281 14.36 8.52 9.14
CA THR A 281 14.21 8.90 10.55
C THR A 281 13.09 9.91 10.76
N ASP A 282 12.87 10.84 9.84
CA ASP A 282 11.76 11.80 9.90
C ASP A 282 10.38 11.11 9.84
N LEU A 283 10.25 10.05 9.04
CA LEU A 283 9.03 9.25 8.98
C LEU A 283 8.79 8.53 10.31
N LEU A 284 9.84 7.95 10.89
CA LEU A 284 9.73 7.33 12.22
C LEU A 284 9.40 8.34 13.32
N TYR A 285 9.96 9.54 13.25
CA TYR A 285 9.64 10.63 14.16
C TYR A 285 8.14 10.97 14.08
N SER A 286 7.62 11.19 12.87
CA SER A 286 6.19 11.47 12.67
C SER A 286 5.31 10.32 13.15
N TYR A 287 5.68 9.07 12.87
CA TYR A 287 4.96 7.89 13.33
C TYR A 287 4.93 7.79 14.85
N PHE A 288 6.08 7.94 15.50
CA PHE A 288 6.18 7.86 16.95
C PHE A 288 5.39 8.99 17.63
N ASN A 289 5.47 10.21 17.10
CA ASN A 289 4.67 11.33 17.59
C ASN A 289 3.17 11.07 17.48
N THR A 290 2.69 10.57 16.32
CA THR A 290 1.28 10.20 16.14
C THR A 290 0.85 9.08 17.08
N LEU A 291 1.70 8.10 17.37
CA LEU A 291 1.40 7.04 18.35
C LEU A 291 1.20 7.58 19.76
N LEU A 292 2.01 8.54 20.19
CA LEU A 292 1.87 9.15 21.52
C LEU A 292 0.59 9.98 21.64
N GLN A 293 0.21 10.68 20.59
CA GLN A 293 -1.03 11.47 20.52
C GLN A 293 -2.30 10.61 20.37
N SER A 294 -2.17 9.34 19.97
CA SER A 294 -3.31 8.47 19.71
C SER A 294 -4.02 8.01 20.98
N GLU A 295 -5.32 8.26 21.05
CA GLU A 295 -6.20 7.71 22.08
C GLU A 295 -6.28 6.16 22.04
N GLU A 296 -6.17 5.57 20.85
CA GLU A 296 -6.22 4.12 20.66
C GLU A 296 -5.03 3.42 21.34
N PHE A 297 -3.88 4.10 21.35
CA PHE A 297 -2.69 3.61 22.02
C PHE A 297 -2.78 3.76 23.53
N ASN A 298 -3.33 4.88 24.02
CA ASN A 298 -3.37 5.22 25.44
C ASN A 298 -4.53 4.55 26.22
N SER A 299 -5.62 4.17 25.55
CA SER A 299 -6.79 3.55 26.17
C SER A 299 -6.60 2.12 26.70
N LYS A 300 -5.49 1.44 26.34
CA LYS A 300 -5.30 -0.02 26.57
C LYS A 300 -4.57 -0.38 27.87
N PHE A 301 -4.34 0.56 28.79
CA PHE A 301 -3.52 0.34 29.99
C PHE A 301 -4.32 0.25 31.28
N GLN A 302 -4.02 -0.76 32.11
CA GLN A 302 -4.66 -0.91 33.44
C GLN A 302 -3.92 -0.11 34.52
N SER A 303 -2.64 0.20 34.31
CA SER A 303 -1.79 0.94 35.25
C SER A 303 -0.85 1.91 34.52
N GLU A 304 -0.58 3.07 35.14
CA GLU A 304 0.40 4.05 34.66
C GLU A 304 1.79 3.44 34.45
N ALA A 305 2.22 2.54 35.34
CA ALA A 305 3.52 1.88 35.23
C ALA A 305 3.61 0.95 34.02
N GLU A 306 2.48 0.31 33.67
CA GLU A 306 2.39 -0.52 32.46
C GLU A 306 2.41 0.36 31.20
N ALA A 307 1.73 1.50 31.23
CA ALA A 307 1.74 2.49 30.16
C ALA A 307 3.15 2.98 29.85
N PHE A 308 3.91 3.39 30.88
CA PHE A 308 5.30 3.79 30.71
C PHE A 308 6.16 2.67 30.13
N LYS A 309 6.04 1.45 30.65
CA LYS A 309 6.85 0.32 30.17
C LYS A 309 6.57 0.00 28.69
N LYS A 310 5.31 0.02 28.26
CA LYS A 310 4.97 -0.21 26.84
C LYS A 310 5.45 0.94 25.96
N ARG A 311 5.30 2.20 26.41
CA ARG A 311 5.81 3.39 25.71
C ARG A 311 7.33 3.36 25.53
N ASP A 312 8.06 3.08 26.61
CA ASP A 312 9.52 2.99 26.61
C ASP A 312 10.03 1.87 25.67
N THR A 313 9.36 0.71 25.67
CA THR A 313 9.74 -0.43 24.81
C THR A 313 9.31 -0.27 23.35
N LEU A 314 8.34 0.59 23.05
CA LEU A 314 7.85 0.81 21.69
C LEU A 314 8.97 1.32 20.79
N PHE A 315 9.71 2.33 21.24
CA PHE A 315 10.79 2.94 20.46
C PHE A 315 11.88 1.93 20.12
N SER A 316 12.38 1.20 21.12
CA SER A 316 13.43 0.20 20.90
C SER A 316 12.96 -0.92 19.97
N ASN A 317 11.71 -1.37 20.10
CA ASN A 317 11.13 -2.37 19.20
C ASN A 317 11.03 -1.87 17.75
N ILE A 318 10.64 -0.61 17.54
CA ILE A 318 10.55 0.00 16.20
C ILE A 318 11.93 0.09 15.56
N ILE A 319 12.91 0.65 16.28
CA ILE A 319 14.28 0.80 15.78
C ILE A 319 14.92 -0.55 15.45
N GLN A 320 14.75 -1.55 16.33
CA GLN A 320 15.26 -2.90 16.11
C GLN A 320 14.57 -3.60 14.92
N LYS A 321 13.25 -3.45 14.79
CA LYS A 321 12.47 -4.10 13.72
C LYS A 321 12.88 -3.62 12.33
N TYR A 322 13.10 -2.32 12.19
CA TYR A 322 13.43 -1.69 10.90
C TYR A 322 14.94 -1.49 10.69
N ASN A 323 15.77 -1.95 11.63
CA ASN A 323 17.24 -1.89 11.57
C ASN A 323 17.77 -0.49 11.25
N VAL A 324 17.17 0.55 11.86
CA VAL A 324 17.54 1.94 11.60
C VAL A 324 18.77 2.32 12.42
N LYS A 325 19.78 2.88 11.76
CA LYS A 325 20.96 3.44 12.41
C LYS A 325 20.73 4.93 12.60
N LEU A 326 20.77 5.39 13.86
CA LEU A 326 20.58 6.79 14.21
C LEU A 326 21.93 7.50 14.33
N THR A 327 22.00 8.69 13.77
CA THR A 327 23.08 9.67 13.99
C THR A 327 22.89 10.41 15.31
N THR A 328 23.92 11.12 15.77
CA THR A 328 23.90 11.94 17.00
C THR A 328 22.75 12.95 17.00
N GLU A 329 22.56 13.66 15.88
CA GLU A 329 21.50 14.67 15.72
C GLU A 329 20.10 14.04 15.77
N GLU A 330 19.91 12.90 15.11
CA GLU A 330 18.64 12.19 15.13
C GLU A 330 18.32 11.66 16.53
N VAL A 331 19.32 11.18 17.27
CA VAL A 331 19.13 10.80 18.67
C VAL A 331 18.65 11.99 19.50
N LEU A 332 19.25 13.18 19.35
CA LEU A 332 18.80 14.39 20.04
C LEU A 332 17.35 14.75 19.68
N LYS A 333 16.95 14.63 18.40
CA LYS A 333 15.56 14.86 17.96
C LYS A 333 14.56 13.91 18.63
N PHE A 334 14.92 12.65 18.89
CA PHE A 334 14.00 11.68 19.52
C PHE A 334 13.88 11.81 21.04
N ILE A 335 14.87 12.38 21.74
CA ILE A 335 14.87 12.48 23.21
C ILE A 335 13.63 13.22 23.76
N PRO A 336 13.21 14.39 23.22
CA PRO A 336 11.98 15.06 23.65
C PRO A 336 10.76 14.15 23.62
N LEU A 337 10.53 13.42 22.52
CA LEU A 337 9.40 12.49 22.40
C LEU A 337 9.49 11.35 23.41
N LEU A 338 10.69 10.83 23.68
CA LEU A 338 10.90 9.80 24.69
C LEU A 338 10.61 10.32 26.10
N ILE A 339 11.00 11.55 26.42
CA ILE A 339 10.66 12.20 27.70
C ILE A 339 9.15 12.33 27.83
N VAL A 340 8.45 12.84 26.80
CA VAL A 340 6.99 12.94 26.77
C VAL A 340 6.37 11.56 27.03
N SER A 341 6.85 10.52 26.33
CA SER A 341 6.34 9.15 26.47
C SER A 341 6.49 8.58 27.89
N GLY A 342 7.59 8.90 28.58
CA GLY A 342 7.88 8.48 29.95
C GLY A 342 7.27 9.39 31.01
N SER A 343 6.58 10.46 30.61
CA SER A 343 5.99 11.47 31.49
C SER A 343 4.46 11.41 31.48
N GLN A 344 3.83 12.20 32.35
CA GLN A 344 2.39 12.41 32.39
C GLN A 344 2.05 13.87 32.09
N ILE A 345 2.67 14.44 31.05
CA ILE A 345 2.39 15.83 30.63
C ILE A 345 0.91 16.03 30.30
N ASP A 346 0.23 15.00 29.80
CA ASP A 346 -1.20 15.04 29.47
C ASP A 346 -2.12 14.95 30.70
N ASN A 347 -1.58 14.77 31.91
CA ASN A 347 -2.37 14.67 33.13
C ASN A 347 -2.80 16.08 33.57
N THR A 348 -4.06 16.24 33.98
CA THR A 348 -4.61 17.51 34.48
C THR A 348 -3.90 18.03 35.74
N LEU A 349 -3.21 17.14 36.47
CA LEU A 349 -2.40 17.48 37.63
C LEU A 349 -0.99 17.97 37.27
N PHE A 350 -0.57 17.82 36.02
CA PHE A 350 0.72 18.31 35.55
C PHE A 350 0.61 19.81 35.28
N HIS A 351 1.47 20.60 35.92
CA HIS A 351 1.54 22.03 35.69
C HIS A 351 2.66 22.33 34.72
N SER A 352 2.31 22.89 33.56
CA SER A 352 3.29 23.44 32.64
C SER A 352 3.80 24.79 33.15
N ILE A 353 4.95 25.22 32.64
CA ILE A 353 5.52 26.53 32.97
C ILE A 353 4.52 27.65 32.63
N LYS A 354 3.81 27.50 31.50
CA LYS A 354 2.81 28.47 31.05
C LYS A 354 1.64 28.56 32.03
N ASP A 355 1.13 27.42 32.50
CA ASP A 355 0.00 27.39 33.45
C ASP A 355 0.34 28.07 34.78
N ILE A 356 1.60 27.94 35.23
CA ILE A 356 2.11 28.57 36.45
C ILE A 356 2.27 30.08 36.26
N ILE A 357 2.76 30.53 35.10
CA ILE A 357 2.89 31.96 34.79
C ILE A 357 1.50 32.62 34.74
N GLU A 358 0.51 31.96 34.14
CA GLU A 358 -0.87 32.45 34.10
C GLU A 358 -1.55 32.43 35.47
N ASN A 359 -1.16 31.51 36.37
CA ASN A 359 -1.72 31.37 37.71
C ASN A 359 -0.61 31.28 38.79
N PRO A 360 -0.03 32.41 39.22
CA PRO A 360 1.14 32.43 40.11
C PRO A 360 0.90 31.88 41.53
N GLU A 361 -0.35 31.78 41.97
CA GLU A 361 -0.71 31.26 43.30
C GLU A 361 -0.81 29.73 43.37
N ILE A 362 -0.56 29.01 42.27
CA ILE A 362 -0.58 27.54 42.26
C ILE A 362 0.55 27.00 43.16
N ASN A 363 0.15 26.28 44.21
CA ASN A 363 1.06 25.46 45.00
C ASN A 363 0.78 23.99 44.71
N SER A 364 1.73 23.30 44.06
CA SER A 364 1.55 21.90 43.68
C SER A 364 2.18 20.97 44.73
N GLU A 365 1.35 20.51 45.65
CA GLU A 365 1.72 19.44 46.59
C GLU A 365 1.55 18.04 45.98
N LYS A 366 0.95 17.93 44.80
CA LYS A 366 0.61 16.66 44.17
C LYS A 366 1.78 16.13 43.34
N ILE A 367 2.19 14.89 43.64
CA ILE A 367 3.31 14.23 42.98
C ILE A 367 2.85 13.53 41.70
N VAL A 368 3.31 14.00 40.55
CA VAL A 368 3.06 13.38 39.25
C VAL A 368 4.16 12.36 38.94
N ARG A 369 3.78 11.11 38.62
CA ARG A 369 4.76 10.03 38.40
C ARG A 369 5.42 10.12 37.01
N HIS A 370 6.65 9.63 36.89
CA HIS A 370 7.37 9.52 35.62
C HIS A 370 8.27 8.27 35.59
N SER A 371 8.68 7.85 34.40
CA SER A 371 9.51 6.66 34.17
C SER A 371 10.97 6.87 34.59
N LYS A 372 11.60 5.82 35.12
CA LYS A 372 13.03 5.83 35.47
C LYS A 372 13.94 5.99 34.24
N THR A 373 13.42 5.73 33.03
CA THR A 373 14.13 5.94 31.77
C THR A 373 14.50 7.40 31.56
N ILE A 374 13.69 8.35 32.05
CA ILE A 374 13.96 9.80 31.92
C ILE A 374 15.33 10.18 32.50
N ASN A 375 15.73 9.60 33.63
CA ASN A 375 17.06 9.85 34.22
C ASN A 375 18.20 9.36 33.31
N HIS A 376 17.97 8.29 32.57
CA HIS A 376 18.93 7.79 31.58
C HIS A 376 18.95 8.69 30.34
N LEU A 377 17.81 9.20 29.90
CA LEU A 377 17.69 10.16 28.79
C LEU A 377 18.40 11.48 29.10
N MET A 378 18.27 12.00 30.33
CA MET A 378 19.02 13.17 30.78
C MET A 378 20.53 12.93 30.65
N ARG A 379 21.05 11.81 31.16
CA ARG A 379 22.48 11.47 31.05
C ARG A 379 22.92 11.27 29.60
N LEU A 380 22.08 10.66 28.77
CA LEU A 380 22.34 10.48 27.35
C LEU A 380 22.43 11.84 26.64
N SER A 381 21.46 12.73 26.87
CA SER A 381 21.45 14.07 26.27
C SER A 381 22.70 14.87 26.63
N ASN A 382 23.20 14.77 27.87
CA ASN A 382 24.43 15.44 28.27
C ASN A 382 25.70 14.86 27.61
N LYS A 383 25.68 13.58 27.20
CA LYS A 383 26.81 12.94 26.51
C LYS A 383 26.80 13.18 25.00
N VAL A 384 25.59 13.27 24.42
CA VAL A 384 25.37 13.35 22.98
C VAL A 384 25.38 14.80 22.50
N ALA A 385 24.87 15.74 23.31
CA ALA A 385 24.87 17.15 22.95
C ALA A 385 26.30 17.71 22.99
N ASP A 386 26.80 18.09 21.81
CA ASP A 386 28.04 18.84 21.72
C ASP A 386 27.80 20.29 22.18
N SER A 387 28.57 20.71 23.19
CA SER A 387 28.51 22.07 23.71
C SER A 387 28.99 23.13 22.73
N LEU A 388 29.65 22.79 21.62
CA LEU A 388 30.17 23.76 20.65
C LEU A 388 29.24 23.97 19.44
N ASN A 389 28.34 23.04 19.16
CA ASN A 389 27.40 23.13 18.04
C ASN A 389 26.13 23.87 18.49
N ASP A 390 25.79 24.97 17.80
CA ASP A 390 24.62 25.80 18.12
C ASP A 390 23.29 25.04 17.94
N ASP A 391 23.18 24.16 16.94
CA ASP A 391 21.98 23.35 16.73
C ASP A 391 21.79 22.34 17.86
N HIS A 392 22.89 21.72 18.31
CA HIS A 392 22.87 20.83 19.48
C HIS A 392 22.49 21.59 20.75
N ARG A 393 22.95 22.84 20.93
CA ARG A 393 22.55 23.69 22.06
C ARG A 393 21.05 23.99 22.02
N ALA A 394 20.50 24.31 20.85
CA ALA A 394 19.07 24.57 20.71
C ALA A 394 18.22 23.33 21.08
N MET A 395 18.53 22.17 20.50
CA MET A 395 17.85 20.91 20.84
C MET A 395 18.03 20.54 22.32
N LYS A 396 19.22 20.79 22.87
CA LYS A 396 19.50 20.53 24.28
C LYS A 396 18.68 21.42 25.22
N ARG A 397 18.45 22.69 24.86
CA ARG A 397 17.58 23.59 25.63
C ARG A 397 16.15 23.07 25.67
N GLU A 398 15.61 22.62 24.53
CA GLU A 398 14.26 22.03 24.48
C GLU A 398 14.14 20.79 25.39
N ILE A 399 15.15 19.91 25.34
CA ILE A 399 15.22 18.74 26.22
C ILE A 399 15.24 19.16 27.69
N ASP A 400 16.07 20.15 28.05
CA ASP A 400 16.22 20.58 29.44
C ASP A 400 14.97 21.27 29.98
N LEU A 401 14.25 22.05 29.16
CA LEU A 401 12.95 22.63 29.52
C LEU A 401 11.92 21.55 29.87
N LEU A 402 11.86 20.47 29.09
CA LEU A 402 10.99 19.33 29.38
C LEU A 402 11.42 18.61 30.66
N LEU A 403 12.72 18.39 30.85
CA LEU A 403 13.24 17.70 32.03
C LEU A 403 12.97 18.47 33.33
N ILE A 404 13.22 19.79 33.37
CA ILE A 404 12.96 20.59 34.57
C ILE A 404 11.47 20.58 34.91
N SER A 405 10.59 20.63 33.90
CA SER A 405 9.14 20.60 34.09
C SER A 405 8.70 19.24 34.67
N VAL A 406 9.21 18.13 34.12
CA VAL A 406 8.88 16.77 34.59
C VAL A 406 9.45 16.50 35.99
N TYR A 407 10.66 16.96 36.28
CA TYR A 407 11.27 16.76 37.59
C TYR A 407 10.63 17.60 38.69
N ALA A 408 10.26 18.85 38.41
CA ALA A 408 9.57 19.71 39.35
C ALA A 408 8.20 19.12 39.75
N ASN A 409 7.40 18.69 38.78
CA ASN A 409 6.09 18.05 39.03
C ASN A 409 6.20 16.70 39.79
N ARG A 410 7.36 16.02 39.75
CA ARG A 410 7.63 14.83 40.58
C ARG A 410 8.25 15.17 41.94
N GLN A 411 8.71 16.40 42.15
CA GLN A 411 9.59 16.80 43.26
C GLN A 411 10.92 16.02 43.28
N ASN A 412 11.46 15.67 42.11
CA ASN A 412 12.78 15.03 41.97
C ASN A 412 13.88 16.10 41.87
N TRP A 413 14.13 16.80 42.98
CA TRP A 413 15.04 17.94 43.04
C TRP A 413 16.51 17.58 42.78
N ILE A 414 16.90 16.33 43.01
CA ILE A 414 18.26 15.84 42.73
C ILE A 414 18.56 15.94 41.22
N HIS A 415 17.67 15.41 40.38
CA HIS A 415 17.88 15.44 38.93
C HIS A 415 17.56 16.82 38.35
N PHE A 416 16.58 17.53 38.93
CA PHE A 416 16.32 18.94 38.61
C PHE A 416 17.60 19.79 38.75
N ASN A 417 18.26 19.71 39.91
CA ASN A 417 19.49 20.46 40.17
C ASN A 417 20.65 20.04 39.28
N GLN A 418 20.72 18.77 38.85
CA GLN A 418 21.71 18.34 37.86
C GLN A 418 21.50 19.00 36.49
N VAL A 419 20.25 19.19 36.07
CA VAL A 419 19.91 19.92 34.82
C VAL A 419 20.28 21.39 34.97
N ILE A 420 19.93 22.02 36.09
CA ILE A 420 20.28 23.43 36.38
C ILE A 420 21.80 23.63 36.40
N GLN A 421 22.56 22.76 37.06
CA GLN A 421 24.02 22.84 37.07
C GLN A 421 24.61 22.71 35.66
N ALA A 422 24.09 21.79 34.84
CA ALA A 422 24.51 21.66 33.45
C ALA A 422 24.19 22.92 32.63
N ALA A 423 23.03 23.55 32.87
CA ALA A 423 22.65 24.80 32.21
C ALA A 423 23.55 25.98 32.62
N ILE A 424 23.93 26.08 33.90
CA ILE A 424 24.88 27.10 34.39
C ILE A 424 26.24 26.93 33.70
N ILE A 425 26.76 25.71 33.61
CA ILE A 425 28.04 25.42 32.94
C ILE A 425 28.01 25.84 31.46
N ARG A 426 26.86 25.69 30.79
CA ARG A 426 26.66 26.11 29.40
C ARG A 426 26.27 27.58 29.23
N ASN A 427 26.08 28.32 30.33
CA ASN A 427 25.57 29.68 30.34
C ASN A 427 24.18 29.83 29.65
N ASP A 428 23.30 28.84 29.82
CA ASP A 428 21.95 28.84 29.25
C ASP A 428 20.93 29.53 30.18
N ILE A 429 20.89 30.87 30.13
CA ILE A 429 20.04 31.70 30.99
C ILE A 429 18.54 31.37 30.82
N SER A 430 18.09 31.02 29.61
CA SER A 430 16.69 30.69 29.33
C SER A 430 16.15 29.55 30.19
N ILE A 431 16.99 28.54 30.49
CA ILE A 431 16.60 27.40 31.34
C ILE A 431 16.48 27.85 32.80
N LEU A 432 17.37 28.73 33.24
CA LEU A 432 17.34 29.28 34.60
C LEU A 432 16.08 30.14 34.81
N LYS A 433 15.72 30.96 33.82
CA LYS A 433 14.48 31.76 33.83
C LYS A 433 13.24 30.85 33.93
N ALA A 434 13.20 29.80 33.12
CA ALA A 434 12.12 28.81 33.13
C ALA A 434 12.01 28.03 34.45
N ALA A 435 13.11 27.86 35.17
CA ALA A 435 13.14 27.15 36.45
C ALA A 435 12.51 27.96 37.61
N LEU A 436 12.55 29.30 37.55
CA LEU A 436 12.07 30.16 38.64
C LEU A 436 10.58 29.91 38.97
N PRO A 437 9.62 29.96 38.01
CA PRO A 437 8.21 29.65 38.29
C PRO A 437 7.98 28.24 38.84
N LEU A 438 8.75 27.26 38.35
CA LEU A 438 8.63 25.86 38.78
C LEU A 438 9.09 25.67 40.23
N VAL A 439 10.18 26.32 40.62
CA VAL A 439 10.68 26.27 42.00
C VAL A 439 9.71 26.98 42.94
N THR A 440 9.20 28.15 42.55
CA THR A 440 8.23 28.88 43.39
C THR A 440 6.94 28.12 43.63
N ALA A 441 6.46 27.37 42.64
CA ALA A 441 5.19 26.65 42.73
C ALA A 441 5.34 25.27 43.41
N CYS A 442 6.43 24.55 43.14
CA CYS A 442 6.52 23.12 43.47
C CYS A 442 7.61 22.77 44.50
N ALA A 443 8.59 23.63 44.77
CA ALA A 443 9.77 23.26 45.56
C ALA A 443 9.51 23.06 47.05
N ASP A 444 10.29 22.16 47.65
CA ASP A 444 10.46 22.07 49.10
C ASP A 444 11.32 23.26 49.59
N LEU A 445 11.19 23.59 50.88
CA LEU A 445 11.88 24.74 51.47
C LEU A 445 13.40 24.70 51.25
N LYS A 446 14.00 23.51 51.35
CA LYS A 446 15.44 23.32 51.15
C LYS A 446 15.87 23.69 49.72
N THR A 447 15.12 23.23 48.71
CA THR A 447 15.46 23.53 47.31
C THR A 447 15.15 24.98 46.97
N ALA A 448 14.09 25.56 47.54
CA ALA A 448 13.80 26.98 47.38
C ALA A 448 14.94 27.87 47.89
N VAL A 449 15.51 27.55 49.06
CA VAL A 449 16.67 28.25 49.63
C VAL A 449 17.93 28.05 48.77
N ASP A 450 18.27 26.81 48.37
CA ASP A 450 19.44 26.54 47.51
C ASP A 450 19.33 27.29 46.16
N PHE A 451 18.13 27.36 45.58
CA PHE A 451 17.87 28.09 44.35
C PHE A 451 18.02 29.61 44.54
N ASN A 452 17.47 30.16 45.64
CA ASN A 452 17.60 31.56 46.00
C ASN A 452 19.07 31.98 46.17
N ASP A 453 19.90 31.13 46.78
CA ASP A 453 21.28 31.48 47.07
C ASP A 453 22.20 31.33 45.86
N ARG A 454 21.92 30.36 44.97
CA ARG A 454 22.84 29.99 43.88
C ARG A 454 22.43 30.48 42.50
N VAL A 455 21.12 30.49 42.21
CA VAL A 455 20.61 30.71 40.84
C VAL A 455 20.02 32.10 40.69
N LEU A 456 19.27 32.58 41.70
CA LEU A 456 18.63 33.89 41.63
C LEU A 456 19.59 35.07 41.42
N PRO A 457 20.80 35.14 42.04
CA PRO A 457 21.73 36.23 41.78
C PRO A 457 22.17 36.29 40.32
N LEU A 458 22.40 35.13 39.70
CA LEU A 458 22.77 35.02 38.28
C LEU A 458 21.64 35.50 37.36
N LEU A 459 20.38 35.22 37.73
CA LEU A 459 19.21 35.69 36.99
C LEU A 459 19.03 37.21 37.08
N LEU A 460 19.27 37.79 38.26
CA LEU A 460 19.19 39.23 38.46
C LEU A 460 20.27 39.97 37.66
N GLU A 461 21.49 39.44 37.61
CA GLU A 461 22.57 39.99 36.78
C GLU A 461 22.28 39.90 35.28
N ALA A 462 21.66 38.81 34.83
CA ALA A 462 21.30 38.58 33.44
C ALA A 462 20.08 39.40 32.96
N GLY A 463 19.27 39.91 33.88
CA GLY A 463 18.01 40.59 33.60
C GLY A 463 16.81 39.65 33.49
N LEU A 464 15.77 39.94 34.27
CA LEU A 464 14.50 39.21 34.26
C LEU A 464 13.46 39.91 33.40
N ASP A 465 12.57 39.12 32.82
CA ASP A 465 11.42 39.64 32.09
C ASP A 465 10.37 40.12 33.13
N PRO A 466 9.58 41.17 32.85
CA PRO A 466 8.65 41.76 33.83
C PRO A 466 7.66 40.75 34.42
N GLU A 467 7.25 39.77 33.61
CA GLU A 467 6.34 38.69 34.02
C GLU A 467 6.95 37.72 35.04
N LEU A 468 8.29 37.66 35.13
CA LEU A 468 9.03 36.79 36.04
C LEU A 468 9.41 37.47 37.35
N GLU A 469 9.39 38.81 37.42
CA GLU A 469 9.74 39.56 38.64
C GLU A 469 8.82 39.24 39.81
N GLN A 470 7.52 39.02 39.55
CA GLN A 470 6.55 38.62 40.57
C GLN A 470 6.96 37.31 41.27
N PHE A 471 7.60 36.39 40.56
CA PHE A 471 8.03 35.09 41.11
C PHE A 471 9.21 35.23 42.07
N VAL A 472 10.03 36.29 41.94
CA VAL A 472 11.09 36.60 42.91
C VAL A 472 10.47 36.94 44.27
N HIS A 473 9.42 37.77 44.27
CA HIS A 473 8.69 38.11 45.50
C HIS A 473 7.96 36.91 46.11
N LEU A 474 7.35 36.06 45.27
CA LEU A 474 6.69 34.83 45.72
C LEU A 474 7.68 33.83 46.32
N LEU A 475 8.88 33.69 45.74
CA LEU A 475 9.94 32.86 46.29
C LEU A 475 10.35 33.34 47.68
N ALA A 476 10.60 34.65 47.84
CA ALA A 476 10.96 35.25 49.13
C ALA A 476 9.86 35.07 50.18
N LYS A 477 8.58 35.21 49.79
CA LYS A 477 7.44 34.96 50.67
C LYS A 477 7.39 33.50 51.14
N ARG A 478 7.64 32.54 50.24
CA ARG A 478 7.67 31.10 50.55
C ARG A 478 8.82 30.71 51.47
N ILE A 479 9.97 31.37 51.36
CA ILE A 479 11.12 31.12 52.26
C ILE A 479 10.87 31.71 53.65
N THR A 480 10.23 32.89 53.73
CA THR A 480 9.99 33.61 54.99
C THR A 480 8.77 33.12 55.77
N ASN A 481 7.75 32.59 55.08
CA ASN A 481 6.58 31.92 55.66
C ASN A 481 6.49 30.48 55.09
N PRO A 482 7.23 29.52 55.66
CA PRO A 482 7.33 28.14 55.15
C PRO A 482 6.05 27.32 55.29
#